data_AF-B7G3E5-F1
#
_entry.id   AF-B7G3E5-F1
#
_cell.length_a   1.000
_cell.length_b   1.000
_cell.length_c   1.000
_cell.angle_alpha   90.00
_cell.angle_beta   90.00
_cell.angle_gamma   90.00
#
_symmetry.space_group_name_H-M   'P 1'
#
loop_
_entity.id
_entity.type
_entity.pdbx_description
1 polymer ?
#
loop_
_entity_poly.entity_id
_entity_poly.type
_entity_poly.pdbx_seq_one_letter_code
_entity_poly.pdbx_strand_id
1 'polypeptide(L)'
;MRLTFLICLLATERGCGFSLRAAFRTSRDSLPSLTSAVSPRGTGMGMGANTKGGTKKKNGKVKQPSNPPYDVSASLLRLDKKYEELQLAAAKTLQKEFDSDDDLVTTEYIITARASPIVADWVPVAQLCLARTQADAHASEGAADPTLQAAVSLYCRELSHVAGMGSRLFQSVARNELQYAVESMDSFHKHVYEVVLEGKNENTKNENVMTKTEARSVLQLEVDVVDKSEIKRVYRKMSMAWHPDRFVGKDLTDEEMKEASVMYSKIKLAYETLESGIREIGKSWYESLGGRARTDFHGPVRLSPISEAKALLEASKVSSAVVGLDPEMVQGFVARSQAGV
;
A
#
# COMPACT_ATOMS: atom_id res chain seq x y z
N MET A 1 25.74 -41.20 12.37
CA MET A 1 25.36 -40.41 13.55
C MET A 1 26.27 -39.18 13.59
N ARG A 2 25.88 -37.92 13.62
CA ARG A 2 24.63 -37.14 13.53
C ARG A 2 25.10 -35.78 12.96
N LEU A 3 24.58 -35.33 11.83
CA LEU A 3 23.65 -34.20 11.72
C LEU A 3 24.14 -32.90 12.41
N THR A 4 24.93 -32.11 11.68
CA THR A 4 25.05 -30.66 11.89
C THR A 4 25.33 -29.99 10.55
N PHE A 5 24.25 -29.72 9.83
CA PHE A 5 24.21 -28.89 8.64
C PHE A 5 23.20 -27.77 8.93
N LEU A 6 23.51 -26.57 8.45
CA LEU A 6 22.53 -25.59 7.99
C LEU A 6 21.84 -24.65 9.02
N ILE A 7 22.59 -23.78 9.71
CA ILE A 7 22.08 -22.46 10.15
C ILE A 7 23.25 -21.46 10.15
N CYS A 8 23.47 -20.71 9.05
CA CYS A 8 24.28 -19.47 9.09
C CYS A 8 24.23 -18.61 7.81
N LEU A 9 23.17 -18.65 7.00
CA LEU A 9 23.15 -17.92 5.72
C LEU A 9 21.79 -17.29 5.39
N LEU A 10 21.19 -16.59 6.36
CA LEU A 10 19.98 -15.76 6.15
C LEU A 10 20.06 -14.40 6.88
N ALA A 11 21.23 -13.76 6.86
CA ALA A 11 21.42 -12.46 7.52
C ALA A 11 22.23 -11.49 6.64
N THR A 12 21.82 -11.29 5.40
CA THR A 12 22.30 -10.17 4.56
C THR A 12 21.28 -9.95 3.44
N GLU A 13 20.23 -9.17 3.74
CA GLU A 13 19.44 -8.32 2.81
C GLU A 13 18.23 -7.75 3.56
N ARG A 14 18.48 -7.02 4.65
CA ARG A 14 17.50 -6.13 5.28
C ARG A 14 18.21 -4.82 5.55
N GLY A 15 18.19 -3.91 4.59
CA GLY A 15 19.05 -2.74 4.67
C GLY A 15 18.85 -1.75 3.55
N CYS A 16 17.67 -1.15 3.48
CA CYS A 16 17.45 0.25 3.13
C CYS A 16 15.95 0.51 3.27
N GLY A 17 15.54 1.20 4.34
CA GLY A 17 14.20 1.80 4.41
C GLY A 17 14.08 2.86 3.32
N PHE A 18 13.75 2.43 2.11
CA PHE A 18 13.52 3.30 0.97
C PHE A 18 12.13 3.91 1.15
N SER A 19 12.07 5.07 1.82
CA SER A 19 10.82 5.82 1.85
C SER A 19 10.47 6.21 0.43
N LEU A 20 9.33 5.75 -0.10
CA LEU A 20 8.78 6.19 -1.39
C LEU A 20 8.80 7.72 -1.51
N ARG A 21 8.66 8.44 -0.37
CA ARG A 21 8.74 9.90 -0.31
C ARG A 21 10.09 10.48 -0.74
N ALA A 22 11.20 9.77 -0.53
CA ALA A 22 12.53 10.21 -0.96
C ALA A 22 12.69 10.16 -2.49
N ALA A 23 12.06 9.18 -3.16
CA ALA A 23 12.07 9.08 -4.62
C ALA A 23 11.26 10.20 -5.32
N PHE A 24 10.21 10.72 -4.68
CA PHE A 24 9.31 11.74 -5.29
C PHE A 24 9.56 13.19 -4.82
N ARG A 25 10.58 13.47 -4.00
CA ARG A 25 10.86 14.85 -3.51
C ARG A 25 11.48 15.79 -4.54
N THR A 26 11.88 15.31 -5.73
CA THR A 26 12.58 16.15 -6.73
C THR A 26 11.69 17.13 -7.51
N SER A 27 10.38 17.24 -7.22
CA SER A 27 9.49 18.11 -8.02
C SER A 27 8.45 18.92 -7.22
N ARG A 28 8.68 19.24 -5.95
CA ARG A 28 7.68 19.97 -5.13
C ARG A 28 8.02 21.41 -4.71
N ASP A 29 9.15 21.95 -5.13
CA ASP A 29 9.49 23.37 -4.93
C ASP A 29 9.06 24.21 -6.14
N SER A 30 7.75 24.24 -6.43
CA SER A 30 7.14 25.35 -7.20
C SER A 30 5.62 25.21 -7.24
N LEU A 31 4.95 25.73 -6.21
CA LEU A 31 3.58 26.20 -6.36
C LEU A 31 3.47 27.64 -5.85
N PRO A 32 2.85 28.54 -6.64
CA PRO A 32 2.76 29.95 -6.29
C PRO A 32 1.72 30.16 -5.19
N SER A 33 2.10 31.01 -4.23
CA SER A 33 1.24 31.61 -3.21
C SER A 33 0.05 32.33 -3.87
N LEU A 34 -1.14 31.75 -3.77
CA LEU A 34 -2.40 32.45 -4.04
C LEU A 34 -2.73 33.34 -2.84
N THR A 35 -2.29 34.60 -2.92
CA THR A 35 -2.75 35.69 -2.06
C THR A 35 -4.19 36.04 -2.44
N SER A 36 -5.14 35.78 -1.55
CA SER A 36 -6.49 36.34 -1.66
C SER A 36 -6.42 37.84 -1.34
N ALA A 37 -6.58 38.66 -2.36
CA ALA A 37 -6.70 40.10 -2.24
C ALA A 37 -7.94 40.48 -1.43
N VAL A 38 -7.72 41.07 -0.26
CA VAL A 38 -8.74 41.78 0.51
C VAL A 38 -8.86 43.19 -0.07
N SER A 39 -9.99 43.49 -0.71
CA SER A 39 -10.31 44.87 -1.11
C SER A 39 -10.96 45.61 0.06
N PRO A 40 -10.50 46.82 0.43
CA PRO A 40 -11.12 47.64 1.45
C PRO A 40 -12.15 48.58 0.82
N ARG A 41 -13.41 48.52 1.25
CA ARG A 41 -14.41 49.56 0.94
C ARG A 41 -15.37 49.76 2.12
N GLY A 42 -15.47 51.02 2.55
CA GLY A 42 -16.73 51.59 2.98
C GLY A 42 -16.90 51.82 4.47
N THR A 43 -16.33 52.94 4.95
CA THR A 43 -16.84 53.69 6.10
C THR A 43 -18.33 54.00 5.96
N GLY A 44 -19.13 53.67 6.97
CA GLY A 44 -20.55 54.06 7.06
C GLY A 44 -20.95 54.20 8.52
N MET A 45 -20.85 55.44 9.04
CA MET A 45 -21.41 55.84 10.33
C MET A 45 -22.94 55.86 10.26
N GLY A 46 -23.61 55.32 11.28
CA GLY A 46 -25.06 55.40 11.44
C GLY A 46 -25.46 55.31 12.91
N MET A 47 -25.55 56.47 13.57
CA MET A 47 -26.21 56.63 14.87
C MET A 47 -27.72 56.44 14.71
N GLY A 48 -28.36 55.70 15.61
CA GLY A 48 -29.81 55.60 15.71
C GLY A 48 -30.23 55.03 17.07
N ALA A 49 -30.95 55.85 17.84
CA ALA A 49 -31.18 55.68 19.26
C ALA A 49 -32.31 54.70 19.64
N ASN A 50 -32.19 54.20 20.87
CA ASN A 50 -33.17 53.63 21.80
C ASN A 50 -34.66 53.58 21.40
N THR A 51 -35.25 52.38 21.52
CA THR A 51 -36.56 52.21 22.14
C THR A 51 -36.58 51.00 23.08
N LYS A 52 -37.14 51.23 24.28
CA LYS A 52 -37.36 50.28 25.37
C LYS A 52 -38.48 49.30 25.03
N GLY A 53 -38.39 48.08 25.55
CA GLY A 53 -39.57 47.27 25.90
C GLY A 53 -39.43 45.77 25.67
N GLY A 54 -39.55 44.98 26.75
CA GLY A 54 -39.90 43.56 26.65
C GLY A 54 -38.88 42.58 27.22
N THR A 55 -38.80 42.50 28.54
CA THR A 55 -38.16 41.41 29.29
C THR A 55 -38.88 40.08 29.02
N LYS A 56 -38.40 39.32 28.02
CA LYS A 56 -38.69 37.88 27.89
C LYS A 56 -37.53 37.10 28.51
N LYS A 57 -37.78 36.48 29.66
CA LYS A 57 -36.93 35.46 30.31
C LYS A 57 -36.56 34.39 29.27
N LYS A 58 -35.35 34.46 28.70
CA LYS A 58 -34.72 33.34 28.00
C LYS A 58 -34.08 32.46 29.06
N ASN A 59 -34.65 31.28 29.28
CA ASN A 59 -33.97 30.18 29.95
C ASN A 59 -32.65 29.94 29.21
N GLY A 60 -31.55 30.31 29.85
CA GLY A 60 -30.20 30.05 29.37
C GLY A 60 -29.95 28.54 29.38
N LYS A 61 -30.24 27.89 28.25
CA LYS A 61 -29.60 26.62 27.91
C LYS A 61 -28.11 26.94 27.82
N VAL A 62 -27.36 26.53 28.84
CA VAL A 62 -25.90 26.50 28.82
C VAL A 62 -25.52 25.71 27.58
N LYS A 63 -25.10 26.39 26.51
CA LYS A 63 -24.45 25.75 25.38
C LYS A 63 -23.17 25.16 25.95
N GLN A 64 -23.17 23.84 26.12
CA GLN A 64 -21.94 23.07 26.31
C GLN A 64 -20.91 23.58 25.29
N PRO A 65 -19.66 23.83 25.70
CA PRO A 65 -18.62 24.21 24.75
C PRO A 65 -18.53 23.10 23.71
N SER A 66 -19.03 23.38 22.50
CA SER A 66 -18.89 22.44 21.40
C SER A 66 -17.40 22.36 21.12
N ASN A 67 -16.78 21.22 21.45
CA ASN A 67 -15.41 20.96 21.05
C ASN A 67 -15.28 21.30 19.55
N PRO A 68 -14.20 21.99 19.15
CA PRO A 68 -14.00 22.31 17.75
C PRO A 68 -14.05 21.01 16.92
N PRO A 69 -14.60 21.08 15.70
CA PRO A 69 -14.65 19.93 14.82
C PRO A 69 -13.23 19.37 14.60
N TYR A 70 -13.13 18.05 14.50
CA TYR A 70 -11.86 17.37 14.31
C TYR A 70 -11.20 17.81 13.00
N ASP A 71 -10.03 18.43 13.10
CA ASP A 71 -9.23 18.88 11.96
C ASP A 71 -8.32 17.74 11.47
N VAL A 72 -8.74 17.12 10.36
CA VAL A 72 -8.03 15.98 9.75
C VAL A 72 -6.70 16.44 9.13
N SER A 73 -6.63 17.64 8.57
CA SER A 73 -5.41 18.15 7.94
C SER A 73 -4.33 18.44 8.99
N ALA A 74 -4.71 19.03 10.13
CA ALA A 74 -3.81 19.18 11.27
C ALA A 74 -3.42 17.83 11.89
N SER A 75 -4.31 16.83 11.86
CA SER A 75 -3.98 15.46 12.28
C SER A 75 -2.90 14.84 11.38
N LEU A 76 -3.08 14.91 10.06
CA LEU A 76 -2.11 14.37 9.10
C LEU A 76 -0.72 14.99 9.25
N LEU A 77 -0.63 16.31 9.46
CA LEU A 77 0.67 16.96 9.72
C LEU A 77 1.37 16.44 10.99
N ARG A 78 0.60 16.06 12.02
CA ARG A 78 1.16 15.45 13.23
C ARG A 78 1.59 14.00 12.99
N LEU A 79 0.81 13.26 12.20
CA LEU A 79 1.13 11.87 11.86
C LEU A 79 2.34 11.77 10.93
N ASP A 80 2.51 12.71 9.99
CA ASP A 80 3.71 12.84 9.15
C ASP A 80 4.97 12.99 10.02
N LYS A 81 4.94 13.89 11.02
CA LYS A 81 6.08 14.06 11.93
C LYS A 81 6.33 12.81 12.77
N LYS A 82 5.26 12.23 13.32
CA LYS A 82 5.34 10.99 14.11
C LYS A 82 5.92 9.84 13.27
N TYR A 83 5.57 9.76 11.99
CA TYR A 83 6.11 8.78 11.07
C TYR A 83 7.63 8.89 10.94
N GLU A 84 8.12 10.10 10.67
CA GLU A 84 9.55 10.38 10.56
C GLU A 84 10.29 10.08 11.88
N GLU A 85 9.69 10.40 13.02
CA GLU A 85 10.23 10.07 14.35
C GLU A 85 10.35 8.55 14.56
N LEU A 86 9.33 7.77 14.20
CA LEU A 86 9.35 6.30 14.32
C LEU A 86 10.44 5.68 13.44
N GLN A 87 10.56 6.13 12.19
CA GLN A 87 11.59 5.66 11.27
C GLN A 87 13.00 5.99 11.77
N LEU A 88 13.20 7.20 12.26
CA LEU A 88 14.48 7.64 12.80
C LEU A 88 14.84 6.90 14.11
N ALA A 89 13.84 6.57 14.93
CA ALA A 89 14.04 5.74 16.12
C ALA A 89 14.48 4.31 15.74
N ALA A 90 13.80 3.68 14.77
CA ALA A 90 14.17 2.35 14.28
C ALA A 90 15.59 2.32 13.69
N ALA A 91 15.95 3.31 12.87
CA ALA A 91 17.29 3.43 12.30
C ALA A 91 18.38 3.56 13.38
N LYS A 92 18.10 4.28 14.47
CA LYS A 92 19.01 4.38 15.61
C LYS A 92 19.13 3.08 16.39
N THR A 93 18.05 2.30 16.51
CA THR A 93 18.08 1.00 17.17
C THR A 93 18.89 0.00 16.37
N LEU A 94 18.74 -0.05 15.05
CA LEU A 94 19.54 -0.91 14.16
C LEU A 94 21.06 -0.62 14.20
N GLN A 95 21.46 0.58 14.61
CA GLN A 95 22.87 0.95 14.79
C GLN A 95 23.45 0.52 16.15
N LYS A 96 22.61 0.13 17.11
CA LYS A 96 23.07 -0.40 18.38
C LYS A 96 23.32 -1.89 18.20
N GLU A 97 24.56 -2.35 18.39
CA GLU A 97 24.98 -3.75 18.23
C GLU A 97 24.42 -4.72 19.31
N PHE A 98 23.41 -4.31 20.08
CA PHE A 98 22.78 -5.12 21.12
C PHE A 98 21.31 -5.30 20.77
N ASP A 99 20.96 -6.47 20.23
CA ASP A 99 19.57 -6.88 20.00
C ASP A 99 18.94 -7.28 21.35
N SER A 100 18.21 -6.37 21.99
CA SER A 100 17.34 -6.71 23.11
C SER A 100 15.96 -7.07 22.57
N ASP A 101 15.34 -8.14 23.05
CA ASP A 101 13.97 -8.53 22.64
C ASP A 101 12.91 -7.43 22.94
N ASP A 102 13.25 -6.50 23.84
CA ASP A 102 12.43 -5.33 24.19
C ASP A 102 12.56 -4.15 23.21
N ASP A 103 13.48 -4.23 22.23
CA ASP A 103 13.68 -3.17 21.27
C ASP A 103 12.48 -3.03 20.32
N LEU A 104 12.09 -1.78 20.08
CA LEU A 104 11.02 -1.47 19.14
C LEU A 104 11.55 -1.58 17.71
N VAL A 105 10.90 -2.45 16.94
CA VAL A 105 11.07 -2.57 15.50
C VAL A 105 9.89 -1.91 14.78
N THR A 106 10.17 -1.30 13.63
CA THR A 106 9.14 -0.72 12.77
C THR A 106 8.82 -1.66 11.62
N THR A 107 7.52 -1.88 11.38
CA THR A 107 7.02 -2.58 10.19
C THR A 107 6.16 -1.61 9.38
N GLU A 108 6.39 -1.58 8.06
CA GLU A 108 5.70 -0.69 7.13
C GLU A 108 4.68 -1.45 6.28
N TYR A 109 3.51 -0.85 6.09
CA TYR A 109 2.40 -1.40 5.32
C TYR A 109 1.87 -0.36 4.33
N ILE A 110 1.39 -0.84 3.19
CA ILE A 110 0.60 -0.04 2.26
C ILE A 110 -0.87 -0.25 2.54
N ILE A 111 -1.59 0.86 2.68
CA ILE A 111 -3.04 0.88 2.84
C ILE A 111 -3.66 1.22 1.50
N THR A 112 -4.58 0.37 1.08
CA THR A 112 -5.35 0.54 -0.14
C THR A 112 -6.81 0.83 0.20
N ALA A 113 -7.48 1.61 -0.63
CA ALA A 113 -8.89 1.96 -0.47
C ALA A 113 -9.70 1.54 -1.69
N ARG A 114 -10.96 1.18 -1.44
CA ARG A 114 -11.95 0.80 -2.46
C ARG A 114 -13.34 1.30 -2.07
N ALA A 115 -14.17 1.60 -3.05
CA ALA A 115 -15.55 2.03 -2.86
C ALA A 115 -16.43 1.55 -4.03
N SER A 116 -16.76 0.26 -4.06
CA SER A 116 -17.55 -0.29 -5.17
C SER A 116 -19.00 0.23 -5.11
N PRO A 117 -19.60 0.66 -6.24
CA PRO A 117 -19.08 0.59 -7.62
C PRO A 117 -18.25 1.79 -8.08
N ILE A 118 -18.20 2.91 -7.33
CA ILE A 118 -17.57 4.18 -7.74
C ILE A 118 -16.07 4.02 -8.02
N VAL A 119 -15.35 3.38 -7.09
CA VAL A 119 -13.96 2.94 -7.25
C VAL A 119 -13.96 1.43 -7.13
N ALA A 120 -14.09 0.76 -8.26
CA ALA A 120 -14.32 -0.69 -8.34
C ALA A 120 -13.10 -1.53 -7.94
N ASP A 121 -11.90 -0.97 -7.98
CA ASP A 121 -10.63 -1.64 -7.72
C ASP A 121 -9.94 -1.10 -6.46
N TRP A 122 -8.94 -1.82 -5.94
CA TRP A 122 -8.11 -1.32 -4.84
C TRP A 122 -7.10 -0.29 -5.34
N VAL A 123 -6.97 0.79 -4.59
CA VAL A 123 -6.08 1.91 -4.91
C VAL A 123 -5.17 2.14 -3.70
N PRO A 124 -3.83 2.10 -3.84
CA PRO A 124 -2.92 2.46 -2.75
C PRO A 124 -3.09 3.95 -2.44
N VAL A 125 -3.31 4.30 -1.17
CA VAL A 125 -3.61 5.68 -0.74
C VAL A 125 -2.72 6.18 0.39
N ALA A 126 -2.17 5.27 1.19
CA ALA A 126 -1.37 5.65 2.35
C ALA A 126 -0.33 4.59 2.70
N GLN A 127 0.67 5.00 3.46
CA GLN A 127 1.68 4.16 4.07
C GLN A 127 1.52 4.25 5.59
N LEU A 128 1.44 3.10 6.25
CA LEU A 128 1.28 2.96 7.69
C LEU A 128 2.57 2.37 8.27
N CYS A 129 3.07 2.97 9.35
CA CYS A 129 4.17 2.43 10.15
C CYS A 129 3.64 1.98 11.51
N LEU A 130 4.04 0.78 11.93
CA LEU A 130 3.82 0.22 13.26
C LEU A 130 5.16 -0.01 13.95
N ALA A 131 5.36 0.62 15.10
CA ALA A 131 6.45 0.36 16.01
C ALA A 131 5.96 -0.49 17.18
N ARG A 132 6.54 -1.68 17.31
CA ARG A 132 6.20 -2.74 18.28
C ARG A 132 7.44 -3.51 18.69
N THR A 133 7.36 -4.33 19.72
CA THR A 133 8.51 -5.16 20.12
C THR A 133 8.84 -6.18 19.02
N GLN A 134 10.08 -6.64 18.97
CA GLN A 134 10.49 -7.65 18.00
C GLN A 134 9.71 -8.96 18.18
N ALA A 135 9.44 -9.36 19.42
CA ALA A 135 8.62 -10.52 19.74
C ALA A 135 7.19 -10.40 19.15
N ASP A 136 6.56 -9.24 19.31
CA ASP A 136 5.21 -8.99 18.77
C ASP A 136 5.21 -8.95 17.23
N ALA A 137 6.28 -8.42 16.63
CA ALA A 137 6.42 -8.35 15.18
C ALA A 137 6.49 -9.73 14.52
N HIS A 138 7.17 -10.68 15.15
CA HIS A 138 7.24 -12.06 14.66
C HIS A 138 5.96 -12.87 14.91
N ALA A 139 5.20 -12.53 15.95
CA ALA A 139 3.99 -13.27 16.33
C ALA A 139 2.76 -12.91 15.48
N SER A 140 2.76 -11.75 14.81
CA SER A 140 1.58 -11.23 14.09
C SER A 140 1.99 -10.62 12.73
N GLU A 141 1.71 -11.34 11.65
CA GLU A 141 1.90 -10.86 10.27
C GLU A 141 0.57 -10.80 9.52
N GLY A 142 0.42 -9.77 8.67
CA GLY A 142 -0.73 -9.62 7.77
C GLY A 142 -2.01 -9.07 8.41
N ALA A 143 -3.15 -9.16 7.71
CA ALA A 143 -4.42 -8.57 8.20
C ALA A 143 -5.09 -9.31 9.36
N ALA A 144 -4.59 -10.48 9.75
CA ALA A 144 -5.02 -11.15 10.98
C ALA A 144 -4.41 -10.49 12.22
N ASP A 145 -3.44 -9.60 12.05
CA ASP A 145 -2.83 -8.83 13.12
C ASP A 145 -3.84 -7.83 13.73
N PRO A 146 -4.25 -8.04 15.00
CA PRO A 146 -5.21 -7.16 15.66
C PRO A 146 -4.68 -5.74 15.84
N THR A 147 -3.36 -5.56 15.95
CA THR A 147 -2.74 -4.24 16.10
C THR A 147 -2.75 -3.47 14.78
N LEU A 148 -2.53 -4.16 13.65
CA LEU A 148 -2.69 -3.58 12.33
C LEU A 148 -4.15 -3.18 12.05
N GLN A 149 -5.10 -4.07 12.33
CA GLN A 149 -6.53 -3.78 12.20
C GLN A 149 -6.95 -2.57 13.07
N ALA A 150 -6.45 -2.50 14.31
CA ALA A 150 -6.70 -1.37 15.19
C ALA A 150 -6.08 -0.07 14.65
N ALA A 151 -4.86 -0.11 14.12
CA ALA A 151 -4.23 1.08 13.53
C ALA A 151 -5.00 1.61 12.31
N VAL A 152 -5.44 0.73 11.40
CA VAL A 152 -6.31 1.12 10.27
C VAL A 152 -7.62 1.73 10.77
N SER A 153 -8.23 1.13 11.80
CA SER A 153 -9.47 1.62 12.41
C SER A 153 -9.30 2.99 13.07
N LEU A 154 -8.20 3.20 13.78
CA LEU A 154 -7.86 4.47 14.42
C LEU A 154 -7.73 5.60 13.40
N TYR A 155 -7.11 5.33 12.24
CA TYR A 155 -6.81 6.32 11.22
C TYR A 155 -7.80 6.37 10.05
N CYS A 156 -8.96 5.71 10.15
CA CYS A 156 -9.94 5.67 9.07
C CYS A 156 -10.39 7.06 8.57
N ARG A 157 -10.35 8.10 9.41
CA ARG A 157 -10.69 9.48 9.03
C ARG A 157 -9.61 10.10 8.15
N GLU A 158 -8.36 9.93 8.54
CA GLU A 158 -7.17 10.36 7.80
C GLU A 158 -7.05 9.60 6.48
N LEU A 159 -7.23 8.28 6.50
CA LEU A 159 -7.21 7.41 5.31
C LEU A 159 -8.24 7.85 4.26
N SER A 160 -9.47 8.13 4.68
CA SER A 160 -10.51 8.66 3.80
C SER A 160 -10.12 10.03 3.21
N HIS A 161 -9.48 10.89 4.01
CA HIS A 161 -9.06 12.21 3.54
C HIS A 161 -7.93 12.12 2.51
N VAL A 162 -6.89 11.32 2.75
CA VAL A 162 -5.78 11.16 1.80
C VAL A 162 -6.23 10.48 0.50
N ALA A 163 -7.17 9.52 0.58
CA ALA A 163 -7.82 8.96 -0.61
C ALA A 163 -8.53 10.05 -1.43
N GLY A 164 -9.28 10.94 -0.76
CA GLY A 164 -9.94 12.09 -1.38
C GLY A 164 -8.97 13.13 -1.94
N MET A 165 -7.79 13.31 -1.34
CA MET A 165 -6.73 14.16 -1.89
C MET A 165 -6.13 13.57 -3.16
N GLY A 166 -5.97 12.25 -3.20
CA GLY A 166 -5.43 11.53 -4.36
C GLY A 166 -6.40 11.44 -5.54
N SER A 167 -7.71 11.36 -5.29
CA SER A 167 -8.71 11.40 -6.36
C SER A 167 -10.06 11.96 -5.93
N ARG A 168 -10.68 12.74 -6.82
CA ARG A 168 -12.02 13.31 -6.62
C ARG A 168 -13.10 12.24 -6.52
N LEU A 169 -12.90 11.05 -7.09
CA LEU A 169 -13.88 9.95 -6.97
C LEU A 169 -14.08 9.51 -5.52
N PHE A 170 -13.03 9.56 -4.69
CA PHE A 170 -13.15 9.27 -3.28
C PHE A 170 -13.83 10.39 -2.48
N GLN A 171 -13.84 11.63 -2.99
CA GLN A 171 -14.53 12.75 -2.32
C GLN A 171 -16.05 12.62 -2.39
N SER A 172 -16.57 11.92 -3.40
CA SER A 172 -18.01 11.64 -3.54
C SER A 172 -18.50 10.43 -2.75
N VAL A 173 -17.58 9.65 -2.15
CA VAL A 173 -17.91 8.41 -1.42
C VAL A 173 -18.14 8.73 0.06
N ALA A 174 -19.19 8.17 0.65
CA ALA A 174 -19.41 8.29 2.09
C ALA A 174 -18.37 7.48 2.86
N ARG A 175 -17.86 8.00 3.99
CA ARG A 175 -16.74 7.36 4.71
C ARG A 175 -17.01 5.94 5.17
N ASN A 176 -18.26 5.61 5.45
CA ASN A 176 -18.72 4.28 5.85
C ASN A 176 -18.83 3.29 4.68
N GLU A 177 -18.73 3.75 3.44
CA GLU A 177 -18.71 2.93 2.23
C GLU A 177 -17.28 2.61 1.78
N LEU A 178 -16.28 3.31 2.34
CA LEU A 178 -14.87 3.04 2.08
C LEU A 178 -14.44 1.74 2.76
N GLN A 179 -13.88 0.84 1.95
CA GLN A 179 -13.20 -0.35 2.40
C GLN A 179 -11.70 -0.12 2.34
N TYR A 180 -10.97 -0.74 3.26
CA TYR A 180 -9.50 -0.69 3.32
C TYR A 180 -8.92 -2.08 3.25
N ALA A 181 -7.81 -2.24 2.55
CA ALA A 181 -7.02 -3.46 2.50
C ALA A 181 -5.54 -3.12 2.74
N VAL A 182 -4.76 -4.12 3.12
CA VAL A 182 -3.37 -3.92 3.59
C VAL A 182 -2.42 -4.92 2.97
N GLU A 183 -1.19 -4.49 2.73
CA GLU A 183 -0.07 -5.39 2.41
C GLU A 183 1.24 -4.87 2.99
N SER A 184 2.24 -5.74 3.10
CA SER A 184 3.60 -5.36 3.49
C SER A 184 4.21 -4.41 2.46
N MET A 185 5.07 -3.48 2.91
CA MET A 185 5.80 -2.61 1.99
C MET A 185 6.61 -3.42 0.96
N ASP A 186 7.24 -4.51 1.39
CA ASP A 186 8.06 -5.35 0.52
C ASP A 186 7.22 -6.00 -0.59
N SER A 187 6.03 -6.51 -0.26
CA SER A 187 5.08 -7.04 -1.25
C SER A 187 4.67 -5.97 -2.26
N PHE A 188 4.34 -4.77 -1.77
CA PHE A 188 3.97 -3.65 -2.65
C PHE A 188 5.12 -3.27 -3.58
N HIS A 189 6.34 -3.13 -3.07
CA HIS A 189 7.49 -2.77 -3.90
C HIS A 189 7.73 -3.79 -5.00
N LYS A 190 7.81 -5.06 -4.62
CA LYS A 190 8.12 -6.17 -5.53
C LYS A 190 7.04 -6.41 -6.60
N HIS A 191 5.76 -6.31 -6.23
CA HIS A 191 4.67 -6.76 -7.10
C HIS A 191 3.86 -5.63 -7.73
N VAL A 192 3.93 -4.43 -7.16
CA VAL A 192 3.13 -3.29 -7.60
C VAL A 192 4.02 -2.14 -8.06
N TYR A 193 4.95 -1.67 -7.22
CA TYR A 193 5.78 -0.51 -7.54
C TYR A 193 6.73 -0.79 -8.72
N GLU A 194 7.55 -1.84 -8.64
CA GLU A 194 8.49 -2.21 -9.71
C GLU A 194 7.75 -2.50 -11.03
N VAL A 195 6.62 -3.19 -10.96
CA VAL A 195 5.89 -3.66 -12.14
C VAL A 195 5.03 -2.56 -12.79
N VAL A 196 4.35 -1.73 -11.99
CA VAL A 196 3.34 -0.78 -12.47
C VAL A 196 3.89 0.65 -12.57
N LEU A 197 4.79 1.03 -11.68
CA LEU A 197 5.31 2.39 -11.58
C LEU A 197 6.70 2.52 -12.19
N GLU A 198 7.61 1.58 -11.91
CA GLU A 198 8.99 1.60 -12.42
C GLU A 198 9.22 0.76 -13.68
N GLY A 199 8.21 0.02 -14.16
CA GLY A 199 8.24 -0.79 -15.40
C GLY A 199 8.49 0.00 -16.70
N LYS A 200 9.03 1.22 -16.60
CA LYS A 200 9.62 2.03 -17.67
C LYS A 200 11.16 2.03 -17.68
N ASN A 201 11.85 1.51 -16.66
CA ASN A 201 13.32 1.46 -16.65
C ASN A 201 13.80 0.03 -16.93
N GLU A 202 14.16 -0.23 -18.19
CA GLU A 202 14.70 -1.50 -18.73
C GLU A 202 16.05 -1.96 -18.13
N ASN A 203 16.59 -1.27 -17.10
CA ASN A 203 18.00 -1.41 -16.72
C ASN A 203 18.30 -2.17 -15.42
N THR A 204 17.30 -2.60 -14.65
CA THR A 204 17.56 -3.39 -13.44
C THR A 204 17.26 -4.86 -13.71
N LYS A 205 18.28 -5.61 -14.11
CA LYS A 205 18.22 -7.07 -14.28
C LYS A 205 18.06 -7.77 -12.92
N ASN A 206 16.85 -7.78 -12.37
CA ASN A 206 16.49 -8.80 -11.38
C ASN A 206 16.22 -10.11 -12.14
N GLU A 207 17.00 -11.16 -11.88
CA GLU A 207 16.89 -12.46 -12.58
C GLU A 207 15.50 -13.12 -12.43
N ASN A 208 14.68 -12.65 -11.49
CA ASN A 208 13.35 -13.16 -11.19
C ASN A 208 12.17 -12.32 -11.71
N VAL A 209 12.40 -11.21 -12.42
CA VAL A 209 11.33 -10.35 -12.94
C VAL A 209 11.41 -10.31 -14.47
N MET A 210 10.42 -10.92 -15.13
CA MET A 210 10.28 -10.93 -16.59
C MET A 210 9.21 -9.93 -17.01
N THR A 211 9.47 -9.12 -18.04
CA THR A 211 8.47 -8.19 -18.60
C THR A 211 7.37 -8.96 -19.36
N LYS A 212 6.20 -8.35 -19.56
CA LYS A 212 5.12 -9.00 -20.35
C LYS A 212 5.53 -9.26 -21.80
N THR A 213 6.37 -8.43 -22.38
CA THR A 213 6.88 -8.61 -23.75
C THR A 213 7.83 -9.79 -23.83
N GLU A 214 8.78 -9.89 -22.90
CA GLU A 214 9.67 -11.05 -22.79
C GLU A 214 8.88 -12.34 -22.51
N ALA A 215 7.88 -12.28 -21.64
CA ALA A 215 7.03 -13.43 -21.32
C ALA A 215 6.26 -13.95 -22.55
N ARG A 216 5.78 -13.06 -23.42
CA ARG A 216 5.19 -13.45 -24.71
C ARG A 216 6.22 -14.09 -25.63
N SER A 217 7.43 -13.54 -25.69
CA SER A 217 8.53 -14.11 -26.48
C SER A 217 8.91 -15.52 -26.01
N VAL A 218 9.04 -15.74 -24.69
CA VAL A 218 9.34 -17.05 -24.09
C VAL A 218 8.25 -18.08 -24.38
N LEU A 219 6.98 -17.67 -24.30
CA LEU A 219 5.85 -18.53 -24.64
C LEU A 219 5.57 -18.59 -26.14
N GLN A 220 6.33 -17.89 -26.99
CA GLN A 220 6.11 -17.82 -28.45
C GLN A 220 4.68 -17.42 -28.82
N LEU A 221 4.13 -16.47 -28.05
CA LEU A 221 2.83 -15.85 -28.29
C LEU A 221 3.02 -14.59 -29.13
N GLU A 222 2.04 -14.26 -29.98
CA GLU A 222 2.03 -12.97 -30.66
C GLU A 222 1.88 -11.83 -29.64
N VAL A 223 2.42 -10.65 -29.99
CA VAL A 223 2.58 -9.49 -29.09
C VAL A 223 1.26 -9.04 -28.45
N ASP A 224 0.13 -9.28 -29.11
CA ASP A 224 -1.19 -8.81 -28.72
C ASP A 224 -2.14 -9.91 -28.21
N VAL A 225 -1.66 -11.14 -28.00
CA VAL A 225 -2.50 -12.19 -27.43
C VAL A 225 -2.76 -11.88 -25.95
N VAL A 226 -4.04 -11.71 -25.62
CA VAL A 226 -4.56 -11.52 -24.25
C VAL A 226 -5.45 -12.70 -23.82
N ASP A 227 -5.78 -13.62 -24.74
CA ASP A 227 -6.65 -14.76 -24.43
C ASP A 227 -5.97 -15.75 -23.46
N LYS A 228 -6.59 -15.92 -22.30
CA LYS A 228 -6.15 -16.86 -21.26
C LYS A 228 -6.15 -18.30 -21.74
N SER A 229 -7.12 -18.66 -22.58
CA SER A 229 -7.25 -20.04 -23.04
C SER A 229 -6.04 -20.42 -23.90
N GLU A 230 -5.60 -19.49 -24.74
CA GLU A 230 -4.40 -19.61 -25.55
C GLU A 230 -3.12 -19.59 -24.72
N ILE A 231 -2.94 -18.62 -23.82
CA ILE A 231 -1.77 -18.56 -22.93
C ILE A 231 -1.62 -19.88 -22.16
N LYS A 232 -2.71 -20.40 -21.60
CA LYS A 232 -2.73 -21.68 -20.85
C LYS A 232 -2.51 -22.90 -21.75
N ARG A 233 -2.97 -22.87 -23.00
CA ARG A 233 -2.73 -23.94 -23.99
C ARG A 233 -1.25 -24.02 -24.33
N VAL A 234 -0.63 -22.88 -24.63
CA VAL A 234 0.78 -22.80 -25.02
C VAL A 234 1.71 -23.10 -23.83
N TYR A 235 1.40 -22.57 -22.65
CA TYR A 235 2.09 -22.92 -21.41
C TYR A 235 2.09 -24.43 -21.17
N ARG A 236 0.92 -25.09 -21.21
CA ARG A 236 0.84 -26.56 -21.02
C ARG A 236 1.70 -27.32 -22.03
N LYS A 237 1.69 -26.91 -23.30
CA LYS A 237 2.50 -27.52 -24.35
C LYS A 237 4.00 -27.36 -24.07
N MET A 238 4.44 -26.15 -23.73
CA MET A 238 5.85 -25.84 -23.44
C MET A 238 6.33 -26.53 -22.15
N SER A 239 5.53 -26.49 -21.08
CA SER A 239 5.84 -27.16 -19.82
C SER A 239 5.99 -28.67 -20.01
N MET A 240 5.12 -29.32 -20.78
CA MET A 240 5.27 -30.76 -21.07
C MET A 240 6.52 -31.06 -21.90
N ALA A 241 6.92 -30.17 -22.81
CA ALA A 241 8.11 -30.36 -23.64
C ALA A 241 9.41 -30.27 -22.82
N TRP A 242 9.46 -29.34 -21.86
CA TRP A 242 10.66 -28.97 -21.09
C TRP A 242 10.67 -29.49 -19.65
N HIS A 243 9.66 -30.26 -19.22
CA HIS A 243 9.59 -30.77 -17.84
C HIS A 243 10.81 -31.64 -17.47
N PRO A 244 11.46 -31.44 -16.32
CA PRO A 244 12.64 -32.22 -15.92
C PRO A 244 12.39 -33.73 -15.89
N ASP A 245 11.20 -34.17 -15.43
CA ASP A 245 10.81 -35.60 -15.42
C ASP A 245 10.84 -36.27 -16.79
N ARG A 246 10.73 -35.52 -17.90
CA ARG A 246 10.78 -36.08 -19.27
C ARG A 246 12.19 -36.57 -19.66
N PHE A 247 13.19 -36.14 -18.91
CA PHE A 247 14.60 -36.38 -19.18
C PHE A 247 15.25 -37.34 -18.17
N VAL A 248 14.53 -37.72 -17.11
CA VAL A 248 14.98 -38.73 -16.15
C VAL A 248 15.11 -40.09 -16.84
N GLY A 249 16.31 -40.69 -16.80
CA GLY A 249 16.58 -42.03 -17.37
C GLY A 249 16.85 -42.06 -18.88
N LYS A 250 17.08 -40.90 -19.51
CA LYS A 250 17.63 -40.80 -20.88
C LYS A 250 19.12 -40.48 -20.82
N ASP A 251 19.87 -40.93 -21.83
CA ASP A 251 21.30 -40.62 -22.01
C ASP A 251 21.49 -39.16 -22.47
N LEU A 252 21.06 -38.20 -21.64
CA LEU A 252 21.36 -36.78 -21.83
C LEU A 252 22.55 -36.39 -20.97
N THR A 253 23.29 -35.42 -21.47
CA THR A 253 24.37 -34.81 -20.70
C THR A 253 23.81 -34.00 -19.53
N ASP A 254 24.60 -33.86 -18.46
CA ASP A 254 24.24 -33.03 -17.30
C ASP A 254 23.93 -31.57 -17.71
N GLU A 255 24.56 -31.09 -18.78
CA GLU A 255 24.34 -29.75 -19.34
C GLU A 255 22.95 -29.60 -19.95
N GLU A 256 22.48 -30.58 -20.73
CA GLU A 256 21.14 -30.56 -21.34
C GLU A 256 20.03 -30.66 -20.28
N MET A 257 20.26 -31.44 -19.22
CA MET A 257 19.34 -31.50 -18.07
C MET A 257 19.23 -30.16 -17.36
N LYS A 258 20.36 -29.47 -17.17
CA LYS A 258 20.41 -28.15 -16.56
C LYS A 258 19.71 -27.11 -17.44
N GLU A 259 19.94 -27.14 -18.76
CA GLU A 259 19.29 -26.26 -19.71
C GLU A 259 17.77 -26.45 -19.72
N ALA A 260 17.29 -27.70 -19.71
CA ALA A 260 15.87 -28.00 -19.64
C ALA A 260 15.21 -27.46 -18.35
N SER A 261 15.90 -27.61 -17.21
CA SER A 261 15.44 -27.06 -15.93
C SER A 261 15.35 -25.52 -15.94
N VAL A 262 16.36 -24.86 -16.51
CA VAL A 262 16.36 -23.39 -16.68
C VAL A 262 15.24 -22.95 -17.61
N MET A 263 15.04 -23.63 -18.74
CA MET A 263 13.97 -23.32 -19.68
C MET A 263 12.59 -23.53 -19.09
N TYR A 264 12.39 -24.62 -18.35
CA TYR A 264 11.13 -24.88 -17.62
C TYR A 264 10.84 -23.77 -16.61
N SER A 265 11.85 -23.32 -15.87
CA SER A 265 11.73 -22.21 -14.92
C SER A 265 11.36 -20.90 -15.62
N LYS A 266 11.97 -20.60 -16.78
CA LYS A 266 11.62 -19.43 -17.61
C LYS A 266 10.18 -19.51 -18.14
N ILE A 267 9.75 -20.67 -18.62
CA ILE A 267 8.38 -20.91 -19.12
C ILE A 267 7.35 -20.69 -17.99
N LYS A 268 7.66 -21.18 -16.79
CA LYS A 268 6.81 -20.98 -15.60
C LYS A 268 6.72 -19.50 -15.24
N LEU A 269 7.85 -18.80 -15.18
CA LEU A 269 7.89 -17.37 -14.89
C LEU A 269 7.11 -16.55 -15.93
N ALA A 270 7.26 -16.88 -17.22
CA ALA A 270 6.53 -16.23 -18.30
C ALA A 270 5.00 -16.37 -18.14
N TYR A 271 4.52 -17.58 -17.80
CA TYR A 271 3.10 -17.80 -17.57
C TYR A 271 2.58 -16.99 -16.38
N GLU A 272 3.32 -16.98 -15.26
CA GLU A 272 2.95 -16.22 -14.06
C GLU A 272 2.95 -14.69 -14.31
N THR A 273 3.93 -14.19 -15.06
CA THR A 273 4.00 -12.78 -15.50
C THR A 273 2.79 -12.38 -16.36
N LEU A 274 2.37 -13.26 -17.28
CA LEU A 274 1.19 -12.97 -18.12
C LEU A 274 -0.11 -13.09 -17.32
N GLU A 275 -0.20 -14.01 -16.36
CA GLU A 275 -1.35 -14.18 -15.46
C GLU A 275 -1.51 -13.01 -14.47
N SER A 276 -0.43 -12.30 -14.15
CA SER A 276 -0.39 -11.13 -13.27
C SER A 276 -1.06 -9.89 -13.88
N GLY A 277 -1.88 -9.21 -13.08
CA GLY A 277 -2.53 -7.95 -13.47
C GLY A 277 -3.56 -8.15 -14.59
N ILE A 278 -4.22 -9.31 -14.66
CA ILE A 278 -5.33 -9.53 -15.59
C ILE A 278 -6.66 -9.19 -14.90
N ARG A 279 -7.47 -8.37 -15.57
CA ARG A 279 -8.86 -8.08 -15.19
C ARG A 279 -9.74 -9.30 -15.47
N GLU A 280 -10.24 -9.94 -14.42
CA GLU A 280 -11.39 -10.84 -14.54
C GLU A 280 -12.66 -10.10 -14.14
N ILE A 281 -13.76 -10.40 -14.81
CA ILE A 281 -15.08 -9.84 -14.46
C ILE A 281 -15.36 -10.19 -13.00
N GLY A 282 -15.56 -9.17 -12.17
CA GLY A 282 -15.83 -9.30 -10.74
C GLY A 282 -14.60 -9.45 -9.84
N LYS A 283 -13.37 -9.41 -10.38
CA LYS A 283 -12.13 -9.42 -9.58
C LYS A 283 -11.36 -8.11 -9.70
N SER A 284 -10.66 -7.75 -8.63
CA SER A 284 -9.80 -6.57 -8.60
C SER A 284 -8.56 -6.80 -9.47
N TRP A 285 -8.24 -5.83 -10.33
CA TRP A 285 -6.98 -5.87 -11.08
C TRP A 285 -5.79 -5.69 -10.14
N TYR A 286 -5.91 -4.80 -9.17
CA TYR A 286 -4.88 -4.60 -8.16
C TYR A 286 -4.58 -5.89 -7.38
N GLU A 287 -5.58 -6.64 -6.92
CA GLU A 287 -5.42 -7.95 -6.26
C GLU A 287 -4.68 -8.97 -7.13
N SER A 288 -4.89 -8.92 -8.44
CA SER A 288 -4.27 -9.86 -9.38
C SER A 288 -2.78 -9.57 -9.67
N LEU A 289 -2.24 -8.43 -9.23
CA LEU A 289 -0.83 -8.10 -9.42
C LEU A 289 0.05 -9.06 -8.60
N GLY A 290 1.15 -9.52 -9.20
CA GLY A 290 2.07 -10.49 -8.60
C GLY A 290 1.61 -11.95 -8.67
N GLY A 291 0.40 -12.22 -9.17
CA GLY A 291 -0.12 -13.58 -9.35
C GLY A 291 -0.09 -14.39 -8.05
N ARG A 292 0.34 -15.66 -8.15
CA ARG A 292 0.41 -16.57 -6.98
C ARG A 292 1.54 -16.23 -6.01
N ALA A 293 2.52 -15.43 -6.44
CA ALA A 293 3.67 -15.08 -5.62
C ALA A 293 3.35 -14.00 -4.58
N ARG A 294 2.29 -13.21 -4.79
CA ARG A 294 1.87 -12.17 -3.85
C ARG A 294 0.85 -12.72 -2.86
N THR A 295 1.33 -13.06 -1.68
CA THR A 295 0.52 -13.63 -0.59
C THR A 295 0.12 -12.61 0.47
N ASP A 296 0.80 -11.47 0.51
CA ASP A 296 0.71 -10.51 1.62
C ASP A 296 -0.37 -9.46 1.40
N PHE A 297 -1.08 -9.51 0.27
CA PHE A 297 -2.25 -8.65 0.07
C PHE A 297 -3.45 -9.24 0.79
N HIS A 298 -3.93 -8.50 1.78
CA HIS A 298 -5.07 -8.88 2.57
C HIS A 298 -6.23 -7.97 2.29
N GLY A 299 -7.36 -8.58 1.92
CA GLY A 299 -8.61 -7.92 1.55
C GLY A 299 -9.26 -7.10 2.67
N PRO A 300 -10.57 -6.84 2.59
CA PRO A 300 -11.20 -5.77 3.37
C PRO A 300 -11.02 -5.97 4.89
N VAL A 301 -10.31 -5.03 5.51
CA VAL A 301 -10.10 -4.95 6.95
C VAL A 301 -11.39 -4.54 7.63
N ARG A 302 -11.79 -5.30 8.64
CA ARG A 302 -12.98 -5.00 9.44
C ARG A 302 -12.68 -3.85 10.40
N LEU A 303 -13.29 -2.70 10.19
CA LEU A 303 -13.09 -1.55 11.08
C LEU A 303 -13.76 -1.78 12.44
N SER A 304 -13.05 -1.44 13.51
CA SER A 304 -13.58 -1.37 14.88
C SER A 304 -13.85 0.09 15.30
N PRO A 305 -14.67 0.32 16.35
CA PRO A 305 -14.84 1.65 16.92
C PRO A 305 -13.50 2.29 17.31
N ILE A 306 -13.32 3.58 17.00
CA ILE A 306 -12.07 4.32 17.24
C ILE A 306 -11.59 4.21 18.70
N SER A 307 -12.51 4.22 19.67
CA SER A 307 -12.17 4.08 21.09
C SER A 307 -11.60 2.71 21.44
N GLU A 308 -12.13 1.64 20.83
CA GLU A 308 -11.66 0.27 21.03
C GLU A 308 -10.30 0.07 20.36
N ALA A 309 -10.18 0.54 19.11
CA ALA A 309 -8.92 0.54 18.38
C ALA A 309 -7.79 1.26 19.14
N LYS A 310 -8.09 2.43 19.68
CA LYS A 310 -7.14 3.21 20.49
C LYS A 310 -6.75 2.46 21.77
N ALA A 311 -7.72 1.91 22.50
CA ALA A 311 -7.46 1.18 23.74
C ALA A 311 -6.59 -0.06 23.49
N LEU A 312 -6.81 -0.78 22.39
CA LEU A 312 -6.00 -1.93 22.00
C LEU A 312 -4.55 -1.54 21.74
N LEU A 313 -4.31 -0.50 20.94
CA LEU A 313 -2.95 -0.04 20.64
C LEU A 313 -2.20 0.43 21.90
N GLU A 314 -2.89 1.14 22.80
CA GLU A 314 -2.32 1.56 24.09
C GLU A 314 -2.00 0.35 25.00
N ALA A 315 -2.89 -0.64 25.07
CA ALA A 315 -2.67 -1.85 25.85
C ALA A 315 -1.50 -2.70 25.31
N SER A 316 -1.38 -2.79 23.99
CA SER A 316 -0.28 -3.49 23.31
C SER A 316 1.02 -2.66 23.24
N LYS A 317 1.04 -1.44 23.79
CA LYS A 317 2.19 -0.51 23.72
C LYS A 317 2.69 -0.25 22.29
N VAL A 318 1.79 -0.34 21.31
CA VAL A 318 2.11 -0.14 19.89
C VAL A 318 2.01 1.33 19.55
N SER A 319 3.05 1.86 18.93
CA SER A 319 3.03 3.20 18.35
C SER A 319 2.82 3.12 16.84
N SER A 320 1.88 3.89 16.32
CA SER A 320 1.58 3.90 14.89
C SER A 320 1.51 5.31 14.31
N ALA A 321 1.72 5.42 13.01
CA ALA A 321 1.56 6.65 12.24
C ALA A 321 1.24 6.33 10.78
N VAL A 322 0.43 7.16 10.13
CA VAL A 322 0.07 7.03 8.72
C VAL A 322 0.44 8.28 7.95
N VAL A 323 0.92 8.10 6.72
CA VAL A 323 1.21 9.19 5.77
C VAL A 323 0.48 8.92 4.46
N GLY A 324 0.00 9.98 3.80
CA GLY A 324 -0.61 9.85 2.48
C GLY A 324 0.45 9.54 1.41
N LEU A 325 0.11 8.70 0.45
CA LEU A 325 0.92 8.50 -0.76
C LEU A 325 0.82 9.73 -1.68
N ASP A 326 1.71 9.79 -2.66
CA ASP A 326 1.71 10.85 -3.65
C ASP A 326 0.39 10.88 -4.44
N PRO A 327 -0.33 12.01 -4.50
CA PRO A 327 -1.62 12.10 -5.20
C PRO A 327 -1.58 11.68 -6.66
N GLU A 328 -0.48 11.92 -7.39
CA GLU A 328 -0.37 11.50 -8.79
C GLU A 328 -0.30 9.98 -8.92
N MET A 329 0.42 9.30 -8.01
CA MET A 329 0.41 7.85 -7.91
C MET A 329 -1.03 7.32 -7.68
N VAL A 330 -1.74 7.87 -6.68
CA VAL A 330 -3.12 7.47 -6.37
C VAL A 330 -4.03 7.64 -7.60
N GLN A 331 -3.95 8.81 -8.24
CA GLN A 331 -4.75 9.12 -9.43
C GLN A 331 -4.40 8.20 -10.61
N GLY A 332 -3.13 7.79 -10.77
CA GLY A 332 -2.71 6.83 -11.79
C GLY A 332 -3.33 5.45 -11.60
N PHE A 333 -3.45 4.97 -10.36
CA PHE A 333 -4.17 3.74 -10.03
C PHE A 333 -5.68 3.87 -10.26
N VAL A 334 -6.28 5.00 -9.88
CA VAL A 334 -7.70 5.28 -10.15
C VAL A 334 -7.99 5.30 -11.66
N ALA A 335 -7.17 6.01 -12.44
CA ALA A 335 -7.34 6.08 -13.89
C ALA A 335 -7.24 4.69 -14.53
N ARG A 336 -6.29 3.86 -14.08
CA ARG A 336 -6.21 2.46 -14.50
C ARG A 336 -7.46 1.69 -14.09
N SER A 337 -7.91 1.79 -12.85
CA SER A 337 -9.15 1.12 -12.38
C SER A 337 -10.33 1.39 -13.33
N GLN A 338 -10.55 2.66 -13.69
CA GLN A 338 -11.65 3.09 -14.56
C GLN A 338 -11.47 2.67 -16.03
N ALA A 339 -10.24 2.57 -16.54
CA ALA A 339 -9.96 2.25 -17.94
C ALA A 339 -10.31 0.81 -18.36
N GLY A 340 -10.75 -0.05 -17.44
CA GLY A 340 -11.22 -1.40 -17.76
C GLY A 340 -12.55 -1.73 -17.11
N VAL A 341 -13.39 -0.70 -16.90
CA VAL A 341 -14.83 -0.81 -16.72
C VAL A 341 -15.51 -0.69 -18.08
#